data_AF-A0A353BCL9-F1
#
_entry.id   AF-A0A353BCL9-F1
#
_cell.length_a   1.000
_cell.length_b   1.000
_cell.length_c   1.000
_cell.angle_alpha   90.00
_cell.angle_beta   90.00
_cell.angle_gamma   90.00
#
_symmetry.space_group_name_H-M   'P 1'
#
loop_
_entity.id
_entity.type
_entity.pdbx_description
1 polymer ?
#
loop_
_entity_poly.entity_id
_entity_poly.type
_entity_poly.pdbx_seq_one_letter_code
_entity_poly.pdbx_strand_id
1 'polypeptide(L)'
;MPRPKYQITADDFTHARDYLQSQLLQHTLELRDETHADASESLESVLSGGTKIAKAKRLNAWCEEHLTTATWNGLKTSVRKRRQRWVNESRTVTLSVRAHELLKKAAERKGLTMSEVIEKRFGR
;
A
#
# COMPACT_ATOMS: atom_id res chain seq x y z
N MET A 1 20.06 -8.68 -12.63
CA MET A 1 19.24 -9.79 -12.11
C MET A 1 17.77 -9.45 -12.29
N PRO A 2 16.92 -10.35 -12.82
CA PRO A 2 15.49 -10.10 -12.93
C PRO A 2 14.89 -9.92 -11.53
N ARG A 3 14.11 -8.86 -11.33
CA ARG A 3 13.48 -8.57 -10.04
C ARG A 3 12.45 -9.66 -9.74
N PRO A 4 12.44 -10.29 -8.56
CA PRO A 4 11.44 -11.31 -8.23
C PRO A 4 10.03 -10.73 -8.39
N LYS A 5 9.13 -11.54 -8.96
CA LYS A 5 7.71 -11.17 -9.08
C LYS A 5 7.18 -10.80 -7.70
N TYR A 6 6.33 -9.76 -7.66
CA TYR A 6 5.74 -9.32 -6.40
C TYR A 6 4.83 -10.42 -5.84
N GLN A 7 4.89 -10.62 -4.53
CA GLN A 7 4.05 -11.57 -3.81
C GLN A 7 3.39 -10.87 -2.62
N ILE A 8 2.06 -10.95 -2.53
CA ILE A 8 1.31 -10.59 -1.33
C ILE A 8 1.69 -11.57 -0.21
N THR A 9 2.19 -11.05 0.91
CA THR A 9 2.53 -11.88 2.08
C THR A 9 1.32 -12.06 2.99
N ALA A 10 1.43 -12.97 3.97
CA ALA A 10 0.38 -13.14 4.98
C ALA A 10 0.13 -11.86 5.79
N ASP A 11 1.12 -10.99 5.99
CA ASP A 11 0.96 -9.73 6.71
C ASP A 11 0.23 -8.68 5.87
N ASP A 12 0.45 -8.69 4.56
CA ASP A 12 -0.22 -7.80 3.61
C ASP A 12 -1.70 -8.17 3.40
N PHE A 13 -2.06 -9.45 3.63
CA PHE A 13 -3.35 -10.04 3.25
C PHE A 13 -4.55 -9.19 3.66
N THR A 14 -4.64 -8.80 4.93
CA THR A 14 -5.78 -8.04 5.44
C THR A 14 -5.92 -6.70 4.71
N HIS A 15 -4.82 -5.99 4.48
CA HIS A 15 -4.85 -4.72 3.75
C HIS A 15 -5.23 -4.89 2.29
N ALA A 16 -4.65 -5.89 1.63
CA ALA A 16 -4.93 -6.17 0.23
C ALA A 16 -6.40 -6.56 0.03
N ARG A 17 -6.95 -7.40 0.92
CA ARG A 17 -8.37 -7.74 0.96
C ARG A 17 -9.25 -6.50 1.11
N ASP A 18 -9.01 -5.70 2.16
CA ASP A 18 -9.86 -4.53 2.47
C ASP A 18 -9.83 -3.50 1.35
N TYR A 19 -8.65 -3.30 0.74
CA TYR A 19 -8.49 -2.43 -0.43
C TYR A 19 -9.34 -2.93 -1.61
N LEU A 20 -9.25 -4.22 -1.94
CA LEU A 20 -9.98 -4.80 -3.07
C LEU A 20 -11.48 -4.78 -2.85
N GLN A 21 -11.96 -5.19 -1.67
CA GLN A 21 -13.38 -5.13 -1.32
C GLN A 21 -13.92 -3.69 -1.39
N SER A 22 -13.17 -2.70 -0.88
CA SER A 22 -13.60 -1.30 -0.96
C SER A 22 -13.68 -0.78 -2.39
N GLN A 23 -12.72 -1.11 -3.24
CA GLN A 23 -12.69 -0.64 -4.62
C GLN A 23 -13.71 -1.36 -5.51
N LEU A 24 -13.97 -2.65 -5.26
CA LEU A 24 -15.04 -3.40 -5.93
C LEU A 24 -16.40 -2.80 -5.57
N LEU A 25 -16.65 -2.49 -4.29
CA LEU A 25 -17.89 -1.85 -3.84
C LEU A 25 -18.09 -0.44 -4.42
N GLN A 26 -17.00 0.29 -4.67
CA GLN A 26 -17.05 1.62 -5.31
C GLN A 26 -17.07 1.56 -6.84
N HIS A 27 -16.95 0.37 -7.43
CA HIS A 27 -16.86 0.15 -8.87
C HIS A 27 -15.70 0.93 -9.53
N THR A 28 -14.60 1.11 -8.79
CA THR A 28 -13.43 1.89 -9.22
C THR A 28 -12.29 1.02 -9.75
N LEU A 29 -12.46 -0.31 -9.74
CA LEU A 29 -11.45 -1.24 -10.25
C LEU A 29 -11.61 -1.45 -11.75
N GLU A 30 -10.56 -1.14 -12.49
CA GLU A 30 -10.41 -1.64 -13.85
C GLU A 30 -10.05 -3.13 -13.81
N LEU A 31 -11.01 -3.94 -14.22
CA LEU A 31 -10.93 -5.39 -14.42
C LEU A 31 -10.64 -5.67 -15.90
N ARG A 32 -10.05 -6.83 -16.21
CA ARG A 32 -9.76 -7.20 -17.61
C ARG A 32 -11.01 -7.62 -18.36
N ASP A 33 -11.64 -8.70 -17.91
CA ASP A 33 -12.66 -9.42 -18.67
C ASP A 33 -13.94 -9.68 -17.87
N GLU A 34 -14.02 -9.20 -16.62
CA GLU A 34 -15.12 -9.53 -15.69
C GLU A 34 -15.90 -8.31 -15.24
N THR A 35 -17.17 -8.54 -14.89
CA THR A 35 -17.98 -7.53 -14.21
C THR A 35 -17.58 -7.42 -12.73
N HIS A 36 -17.92 -6.29 -12.12
CA HIS A 36 -17.63 -6.07 -10.70
C HIS A 36 -18.36 -7.07 -9.78
N ALA A 37 -19.53 -7.56 -10.19
CA ALA A 37 -20.28 -8.56 -9.43
C ALA A 37 -19.58 -9.91 -9.45
N ASP A 38 -19.18 -10.38 -10.64
CA ASP A 38 -18.47 -11.66 -10.81
C ASP A 38 -17.10 -11.63 -10.12
N ALA A 39 -16.40 -10.51 -10.22
CA ALA A 39 -15.13 -10.30 -9.54
C ALA A 39 -15.29 -10.29 -8.01
N SER A 40 -16.41 -9.79 -7.49
CA SER A 40 -16.69 -9.82 -6.05
C SER A 40 -16.97 -11.24 -5.56
N GLU A 41 -17.74 -12.03 -6.32
CA GLU A 41 -18.05 -13.40 -5.96
C GLU A 41 -16.80 -14.30 -6.02
N SER A 42 -15.99 -14.14 -7.09
CA SER A 42 -14.74 -14.88 -7.25
C SER A 42 -13.72 -14.52 -6.16
N LEU A 43 -13.66 -13.23 -5.76
CA LEU A 43 -12.84 -12.78 -4.65
C LEU A 43 -13.27 -13.43 -3.33
N GLU A 44 -14.57 -13.43 -3.00
CA GLU A 44 -15.07 -14.06 -1.77
C GLU A 44 -14.75 -15.57 -1.72
N SER A 45 -14.85 -16.25 -2.86
CA SER A 45 -14.44 -17.65 -2.99
C SER A 45 -12.95 -17.84 -2.65
N VAL A 46 -12.07 -16.96 -3.16
CA VAL A 46 -10.63 -16.95 -2.85
C VAL A 46 -10.34 -16.68 -1.37
N LEU A 47 -11.18 -15.86 -0.73
CA LEU A 47 -11.08 -15.51 0.70
C LEU A 47 -11.62 -16.61 1.63
N SER A 48 -12.40 -17.56 1.11
CA SER A 48 -13.00 -18.65 1.86
C SER A 48 -11.99 -19.76 2.23
N GLY A 49 -12.01 -20.18 3.50
CA GLY A 49 -11.25 -21.33 4.00
C GLY A 49 -9.71 -21.20 4.03
N GLY A 50 -9.05 -22.06 4.81
CA GLY A 50 -7.59 -22.20 4.84
C GLY A 50 -6.82 -21.17 5.68
N THR A 51 -5.49 -21.33 5.71
CA THR A 51 -4.57 -20.49 6.49
C THR A 51 -4.31 -19.14 5.80
N LYS A 52 -3.94 -18.12 6.58
CA LYS A 52 -3.65 -16.76 6.08
C LYS A 52 -2.60 -16.74 4.95
N ILE A 53 -1.60 -17.62 5.03
CA ILE A 53 -0.56 -17.77 3.99
C ILE A 53 -1.15 -18.30 2.69
N ALA A 54 -2.01 -19.32 2.76
CA ALA A 54 -2.67 -19.88 1.58
C ALA A 54 -3.60 -18.84 0.93
N LYS A 55 -4.36 -18.10 1.74
CA LYS A 55 -5.21 -17.01 1.26
C LYS A 55 -4.42 -15.90 0.56
N ALA A 56 -3.28 -15.49 1.10
CA ALA A 56 -2.41 -14.49 0.47
C ALA A 56 -1.90 -14.95 -0.91
N LYS A 57 -1.52 -16.23 -1.05
CA LYS A 57 -1.10 -16.80 -2.34
C LYS A 57 -2.24 -16.82 -3.36
N ARG A 58 -3.44 -17.28 -2.96
CA ARG A 58 -4.62 -17.30 -3.83
C ARG A 58 -5.03 -15.89 -4.24
N LEU A 59 -4.99 -14.93 -3.31
CA LEU A 59 -5.27 -13.52 -3.58
C LEU A 59 -4.27 -12.93 -4.58
N ASN A 60 -2.99 -13.29 -4.48
CA ASN A 60 -1.98 -12.85 -5.43
C ASN A 60 -2.26 -13.40 -6.85
N ALA A 61 -2.64 -14.67 -6.96
CA ALA A 61 -3.00 -15.29 -8.23
C ALA A 61 -4.23 -14.61 -8.85
N TRP A 62 -5.28 -14.43 -8.06
CA TRP A 62 -6.49 -13.72 -8.47
C TRP A 62 -6.18 -12.30 -8.98
N CYS A 63 -5.32 -11.57 -8.27
CA CYS A 63 -4.93 -10.24 -8.72
C CYS A 63 -4.16 -10.24 -10.05
N GLU A 64 -3.35 -11.26 -10.34
CA GLU A 64 -2.61 -11.34 -11.62
C GLU A 64 -3.52 -11.69 -12.80
N GLU A 65 -4.59 -12.44 -12.53
CA GLU A 65 -5.58 -12.90 -13.50
C GLU A 65 -6.61 -11.81 -13.84
N HIS A 66 -7.27 -11.25 -12.83
CA HIS A 66 -8.45 -10.40 -13.02
C HIS A 66 -8.13 -8.90 -13.13
N LEU A 67 -7.03 -8.43 -12.53
CA LEU A 67 -6.69 -7.00 -12.53
C LEU A 67 -5.90 -6.58 -13.77
N THR A 68 -6.16 -5.36 -14.25
CA THR A 68 -5.28 -4.70 -15.22
C THR A 68 -3.90 -4.43 -14.60
N THR A 69 -2.89 -4.26 -15.45
CA THR A 69 -1.53 -3.95 -14.97
C THR A 69 -1.47 -2.64 -14.18
N ALA A 70 -2.31 -1.67 -14.53
CA ALA A 70 -2.42 -0.38 -13.85
C ALA A 70 -2.98 -0.53 -12.42
N THR A 71 -4.14 -1.17 -12.28
CA THR A 71 -4.77 -1.40 -10.96
C THR A 71 -3.92 -2.29 -10.08
N TRP A 72 -3.29 -3.31 -10.65
CA TRP A 72 -2.35 -4.15 -9.93
C TRP A 72 -1.14 -3.37 -9.40
N ASN A 73 -0.58 -2.46 -10.20
CA ASN A 73 0.50 -1.58 -9.75
C ASN A 73 0.05 -0.60 -8.64
N GLY A 74 -1.19 -0.11 -8.70
CA GLY A 74 -1.81 0.70 -7.66
C GLY A 74 -1.90 -0.04 -6.32
N LEU A 75 -2.44 -1.25 -6.33
CA LEU A 75 -2.53 -2.11 -5.15
C LEU A 75 -1.15 -2.42 -4.56
N LYS A 76 -0.17 -2.82 -5.38
CA LYS A 76 1.21 -3.07 -4.95
C LYS A 76 1.81 -1.85 -4.24
N THR A 77 1.55 -0.66 -4.76
CA THR A 77 2.04 0.60 -4.18
C THR A 77 1.36 0.88 -2.83
N SER A 78 0.05 0.68 -2.74
CA SER A 78 -0.72 0.82 -1.49
C SER A 78 -0.19 -0.12 -0.40
N VAL A 79 -0.01 -1.41 -0.72
CA VAL A 79 0.52 -2.41 0.21
C VAL A 79 1.95 -2.08 0.64
N ARG A 80 2.83 -1.70 -0.30
CA ARG A 80 4.21 -1.29 0.03
C ARG A 80 4.26 -0.08 0.94
N LYS A 81 3.42 0.94 0.68
CA LYS A 81 3.33 2.13 1.56
C LYS A 81 2.88 1.74 2.96
N ARG A 82 1.91 0.84 3.09
CA ARG A 82 1.52 0.32 4.42
C ARG A 82 2.69 -0.39 5.09
N ARG A 83 3.40 -1.27 4.39
CA ARG A 83 4.57 -1.96 4.95
C ARG A 83 5.64 -0.98 5.44
N GLN A 84 5.92 0.07 4.67
CA GLN A 84 6.86 1.13 5.08
C GLN A 84 6.40 1.86 6.36
N ARG A 85 5.10 2.12 6.53
CA ARG A 85 4.56 2.74 7.76
C ARG A 85 4.72 1.83 8.99
N TRP A 86 4.72 0.52 8.82
CA TRP A 86 4.91 -0.43 9.92
C TRP A 86 6.39 -0.57 10.32
N VAL A 87 7.30 -0.37 9.37
CA VAL A 87 8.75 -0.41 9.62
C VAL A 87 9.25 0.92 10.21
N ASN A 88 8.71 2.04 9.77
CA ASN A 88 9.11 3.37 10.22
C ASN A 88 8.05 3.94 11.18
N GLU A 89 8.34 3.98 12.48
CA GLU A 89 7.49 4.67 13.45
C GLU A 89 7.49 6.18 13.12
N SER A 90 6.46 6.61 12.39
CA SER A 90 6.28 7.99 11.96
C SER A 90 5.01 8.55 12.58
N ARG A 91 5.05 9.82 12.98
CA ARG A 91 3.92 10.52 13.58
C ARG A 91 3.52 11.68 12.68
N THR A 92 2.23 11.83 12.43
CA THR A 92 1.69 13.00 11.73
C THR A 92 1.56 14.14 12.72
N VAL A 93 2.20 15.27 12.43
CA VAL A 93 2.11 16.49 13.23
C VAL A 93 1.57 17.64 12.38
N THR A 94 0.77 18.50 12.98
CA THR A 94 0.28 19.71 12.31
C THR A 94 1.22 20.86 12.64
N LEU A 95 1.69 21.56 11.61
CA LEU A 95 2.58 22.72 11.71
C LEU A 95 1.88 23.96 11.16
N SER A 96 2.22 25.14 11.69
CA SER A 96 1.85 26.38 11.01
C SER A 96 2.54 26.45 9.64
N VAL A 97 1.91 27.12 8.67
CA VAL A 97 2.44 27.25 7.30
C VAL A 97 3.88 27.76 7.31
N ARG A 98 4.14 28.82 8.08
CA ARG A 98 5.47 29.41 8.24
C ARG A 98 6.48 28.43 8.84
N ALA A 99 6.12 27.65 9.85
CA ALA A 99 7.02 26.67 10.46
C ALA A 99 7.38 25.55 9.47
N HIS A 100 6.41 25.07 8.71
CA HIS A 100 6.63 24.08 7.66
C HIS A 100 7.59 24.60 6.58
N GLU A 101 7.40 25.83 6.10
CA GLU A 101 8.31 26.44 5.11
C GLU A 101 9.74 26.59 5.61
N LEU A 102 9.93 27.02 6.86
CA LEU A 102 11.24 27.17 7.46
C LEU A 102 11.97 25.83 7.58
N LEU A 103 11.27 24.79 8.04
CA LEU A 103 11.80 23.43 8.13
C LEU A 103 12.14 22.88 6.75
N LYS A 104 11.26 23.07 5.76
CA LYS A 104 11.50 22.64 4.37
C LYS A 104 12.77 23.26 3.80
N LYS A 105 12.89 24.59 3.88
CA LYS A 105 14.08 25.33 3.40
C LYS A 105 15.35 24.93 4.15
N ALA A 106 15.26 24.61 5.44
CA ALA A 106 16.41 24.16 6.22
C ALA A 106 16.87 22.74 5.81
N ALA A 107 15.91 21.85 5.56
CA ALA A 107 16.13 20.49 5.08
C ALA A 107 16.79 20.49 3.70
N GLU A 108 16.20 21.22 2.74
CA GLU A 108 16.71 21.35 1.37
C GLU A 108 18.14 21.90 1.32
N ARG A 109 18.43 22.99 2.07
CA ARG A 109 19.78 23.58 2.12
C ARG A 109 20.86 22.64 2.66
N LYS A 110 20.49 21.70 3.54
CA LYS A 110 21.43 20.77 4.18
C LYS A 110 21.45 19.40 3.51
N GLY A 111 20.59 19.15 2.52
CA GLY A 111 20.40 17.83 1.93
C GLY A 111 19.90 16.79 2.93
N LEU A 112 19.11 17.22 3.92
CA LEU A 112 18.57 16.36 5.00
C LEU A 112 17.05 16.29 4.90
N THR A 113 16.46 15.29 5.55
CA THR A 113 15.03 15.24 5.84
C THR A 113 14.64 16.22 6.95
N MET A 114 13.36 16.57 7.03
CA MET A 114 12.85 17.44 8.12
C MET A 114 13.08 16.81 9.51
N SER A 115 12.93 15.48 9.63
CA SER A 115 13.21 14.76 10.89
C SER A 115 14.68 14.89 11.29
N GLU A 116 15.61 14.65 10.37
CA GLU A 116 17.04 14.80 10.64
C GLU A 116 17.43 16.24 10.99
N VAL A 117 16.74 17.25 10.44
CA VAL A 117 16.94 18.65 10.83
C VAL A 117 16.51 18.90 12.28
N ILE A 118 15.39 18.31 12.69
CA ILE A 118 14.89 18.40 14.07
C ILE A 118 15.84 17.66 15.01
N GLU A 119 16.22 16.43 14.67
CA GLU A 119 17.15 15.60 15.46
C GLU A 119 18.53 16.25 15.56
N LYS A 120 19.10 16.81 14.49
CA LYS A 120 20.39 17.53 14.60
C LYS A 120 20.32 18.81 15.42
N ARG A 121 19.15 19.42 15.56
CA ARG A 121 18.97 20.69 16.27
C ARG A 121 18.58 20.51 17.73
N PHE A 122 17.85 19.44 18.03
CA PHE A 122 17.26 19.19 19.36
C PHE A 122 17.60 17.81 19.93
N GLY A 123 18.10 16.89 19.11
CA GLY A 123 18.67 15.63 19.57
C GLY A 123 19.95 15.91 20.35
N ARG A 124 20.04 15.30 21.53
CA ARG A 124 21.24 15.28 22.36
C ARG A 124 22.21 14.23 21.82
#